data_AF-A0A538GYR9-F1
#
_entry.id   AF-A0A538GYR9-F1
#
_cell.length_a   1.000
_cell.length_b   1.000
_cell.length_c   1.000
_cell.angle_alpha   90.00
_cell.angle_beta   90.00
_cell.angle_gamma   90.00
#
_symmetry.space_group_name_H-M   'P 1'
#
loop_
_entity.id
_entity.type
_entity.pdbx_description
1 polymer ?
#
loop_
_entity_poly.entity_id
_entity_poly.type
_entity_poly.pdbx_seq_one_letter_code
_entity_poly.pdbx_strand_id
1 'polypeptide(L)'
;MVQHAGVRTAVIGGLAVSCRLAVAHRATGDVDIVTDAPSVVAAGTAAENLVAAGVAEREVGVEVVRLFVQGTKVEIIETTPYDPADVADVEPDAARLFVLSHRWALETASPLRIGVVGRVIEIEVPVATSPALVAMKLHAVQDRNDDRKRASDA
;
A
#
# COMPACT_ATOMS: atom_id res chain seq x y z
N MET A 1 5.52 0.82 22.30
CA MET A 1 4.96 2.14 21.95
C MET A 1 4.96 2.23 20.44
N VAL A 2 3.79 2.37 19.81
CA VAL A 2 3.70 2.53 18.35
C VAL A 2 4.18 3.93 18.01
N GLN A 3 5.20 4.05 17.16
CA GLN A 3 5.68 5.33 16.65
C GLN A 3 4.92 5.64 15.36
N HIS A 4 4.25 6.79 15.32
CA HIS A 4 3.60 7.30 14.12
C HIS A 4 4.51 8.34 13.47
N ALA A 5 4.79 8.18 12.18
CA ALA A 5 5.60 9.12 11.41
C ALA A 5 4.88 10.46 11.10
N GLY A 6 3.64 10.64 11.60
CA GLY A 6 2.83 11.84 11.36
C GLY A 6 2.23 11.92 9.94
N VAL A 7 2.42 10.89 9.12
CA VAL A 7 1.86 10.80 7.77
C VAL A 7 0.60 9.93 7.78
N ARG A 8 -0.43 10.35 7.04
CA ARG A 8 -1.64 9.56 6.87
C ARG A 8 -1.31 8.31 6.06
N THR A 9 -1.65 7.14 6.58
CA THR A 9 -1.36 5.86 5.94
C THR A 9 -2.56 4.91 6.09
N ALA A 10 -2.77 4.04 5.10
CA ALA A 10 -3.74 2.97 5.17
C ALA A 10 -3.18 1.65 4.61
N VAL A 11 -3.54 0.53 5.23
CA VAL A 11 -3.24 -0.82 4.72
C VAL A 11 -4.16 -1.12 3.54
N ILE A 12 -3.56 -1.59 2.44
CA ILE A 12 -4.25 -1.98 1.20
C ILE A 12 -3.92 -3.45 0.85
N GLY A 13 -4.25 -3.88 -0.37
CA GLY A 13 -3.76 -5.15 -0.91
C GLY A 13 -4.32 -6.41 -0.23
N GLY A 14 -3.50 -7.47 -0.20
CA GLY A 14 -3.91 -8.80 0.28
C GLY A 14 -4.22 -8.85 1.78
N LEU A 15 -3.42 -8.15 2.58
CA LEU A 15 -3.64 -8.05 4.02
C LEU A 15 -4.95 -7.33 4.34
N ALA A 16 -5.23 -6.19 3.69
CA ALA A 16 -6.48 -5.45 3.88
C ALA A 16 -7.71 -6.30 3.55
N VAL A 17 -7.67 -7.08 2.47
CA VAL A 17 -8.75 -8.03 2.12
C VAL A 17 -8.94 -9.05 3.24
N SER A 18 -7.86 -9.63 3.75
CA SER A 18 -7.93 -10.62 4.83
C SER A 18 -8.52 -10.03 6.11
N CYS A 19 -8.14 -8.80 6.47
CA CYS A 19 -8.71 -8.08 7.60
C CYS A 19 -10.21 -7.82 7.42
N ARG A 20 -10.66 -7.45 6.22
CA ARG A 20 -12.07 -7.15 5.93
C ARG A 20 -12.96 -8.39 5.85
N LEU A 21 -12.42 -9.53 5.41
CA LEU A 21 -13.15 -10.81 5.39
C LEU A 21 -13.19 -11.50 6.75
N ALA A 22 -12.34 -11.07 7.71
CA ALA A 22 -12.15 -11.71 9.01
C ALA A 22 -11.75 -13.20 8.94
N VAL A 23 -11.40 -13.70 7.74
CA VAL A 23 -10.91 -15.05 7.46
C VAL A 23 -9.77 -14.93 6.45
N ALA A 24 -8.61 -15.48 6.80
CA ALA A 24 -7.48 -15.57 5.89
C ALA A 24 -7.72 -16.72 4.90
N HIS A 25 -8.09 -16.39 3.65
CA HIS A 25 -8.28 -17.39 2.59
C HIS A 25 -6.97 -17.80 1.90
N ARG A 26 -5.94 -16.95 1.99
CA ARG A 26 -4.57 -17.18 1.49
C ARG A 26 -3.60 -16.47 2.42
N ALA A 27 -2.42 -17.05 2.65
CA ALA A 27 -1.32 -16.32 3.29
C ALA A 27 -0.87 -15.15 2.40
N THR A 28 -0.66 -13.97 2.98
CA THR A 28 -0.04 -12.80 2.33
C THR A 28 1.38 -12.69 2.85
N GLY A 29 2.37 -12.66 1.95
CA GLY A 29 3.79 -12.61 2.32
C GLY A 29 4.34 -11.19 2.48
N ASP A 30 3.51 -10.21 2.16
CA ASP A 30 3.83 -8.80 2.07
C ASP A 30 2.77 -7.92 2.70
N VAL A 31 3.17 -6.68 2.98
CA VAL A 31 2.33 -5.61 3.50
C VAL A 31 2.32 -4.47 2.50
N ASP A 32 1.15 -4.20 1.93
CA ASP A 32 0.95 -3.08 1.04
C ASP A 32 0.33 -1.90 1.81
N ILE A 33 0.91 -0.72 1.68
CA ILE A 33 0.39 0.51 2.28
C ILE A 33 0.29 1.63 1.26
N VAL A 34 -0.76 2.45 1.40
CA VAL A 34 -0.88 3.73 0.71
C VAL A 34 -0.70 4.86 1.71
N THR A 35 0.02 5.91 1.33
CA THR A 35 0.34 7.04 2.21
C THR A 35 0.20 8.37 1.48
N ASP A 36 -0.04 9.45 2.21
CA ASP A 36 0.15 10.79 1.65
C ASP A 36 1.62 10.95 1.21
N ALA A 37 1.83 11.47 0.01
CA ALA A 37 3.17 11.84 -0.42
C ALA A 37 3.70 13.00 0.44
N PRO A 38 5.02 13.05 0.72
CA PRO A 38 5.62 14.11 1.51
C PRO A 38 5.31 15.48 0.91
N SER A 39 4.79 16.39 1.73
CA SER A 39 4.49 17.78 1.31
C SER A 39 5.74 18.64 1.09
N VAL A 40 6.90 18.16 1.54
CA VAL A 40 8.19 18.84 1.39
C VAL A 40 9.10 17.99 0.51
N VAL A 41 9.41 18.46 -0.69
CA VAL A 41 10.24 17.75 -1.68
C VAL A 41 11.62 17.36 -1.11
N ALA A 42 12.19 18.19 -0.24
CA ALA A 42 13.48 17.90 0.41
C ALA A 42 13.44 16.73 1.42
N ALA A 43 12.25 16.27 1.82
CA ALA A 43 12.10 15.17 2.76
C ALA A 43 12.35 13.79 2.11
N GLY A 44 12.41 13.69 0.78
CA GLY A 44 12.49 12.39 0.09
C GLY A 44 11.23 11.53 0.27
N THR A 45 11.20 10.36 -0.36
CA THR A 45 10.08 9.41 -0.30
C THR A 45 9.98 8.74 1.07
N ALA A 46 8.80 8.24 1.44
CA ALA A 46 8.59 7.45 2.66
C ALA A 46 9.55 6.25 2.72
N ALA A 47 9.81 5.59 1.59
CA ALA A 47 10.77 4.49 1.50
C ALA A 47 12.21 4.93 1.83
N GLU A 48 12.66 6.08 1.32
CA GLU A 48 13.99 6.64 1.66
C GLU A 48 14.09 6.98 3.14
N ASN A 49 13.03 7.56 3.70
CA ASN A 49 13.00 7.94 5.10
C ASN A 49 13.07 6.74 6.05
N LEU A 50 12.37 5.64 5.75
CA LEU A 50 12.44 4.41 6.54
C LEU A 50 13.83 3.78 6.51
N VAL A 51 14.52 3.85 5.37
CA VAL A 51 15.90 3.35 5.23
C VAL A 51 16.88 4.23 5.98
N ALA A 52 16.79 5.56 5.82
CA ALA A 52 17.64 6.51 6.52
C ALA A 52 17.47 6.42 8.05
N ALA A 53 16.27 6.10 8.52
CA ALA A 53 15.97 5.87 9.94
C ALA A 53 16.43 4.49 10.47
N GLY A 54 16.94 3.60 9.60
CA GLY A 54 17.33 2.24 9.98
C GLY A 54 16.14 1.33 10.34
N VAL A 55 14.93 1.68 9.91
CA VAL A 55 13.70 0.89 10.15
C VAL A 55 13.51 -0.18 9.07
N ALA A 56 13.92 0.12 7.84
CA ALA A 56 13.77 -0.76 6.70
C ALA A 56 15.06 -0.90 5.89
N GLU A 57 15.17 -1.99 5.16
CA GLU A 57 16.28 -2.29 4.26
C GLU A 57 15.77 -2.31 2.81
N ARG A 58 16.62 -1.88 1.87
CA ARG A 58 16.35 -2.04 0.43
C ARG A 58 17.01 -3.30 -0.08
N GLU A 59 16.33 -4.01 -0.97
CA GLU A 59 16.96 -5.07 -1.74
C GLU A 59 18.05 -4.48 -2.63
N VAL A 60 19.24 -5.09 -2.59
CA VAL A 60 20.40 -4.65 -3.38
C VAL A 60 20.42 -5.39 -4.71
N GLY A 61 20.70 -4.69 -5.80
CA GLY A 61 20.89 -5.30 -7.12
C GLY A 61 19.60 -5.50 -7.94
N VAL A 62 18.49 -4.86 -7.52
CA VAL A 62 17.24 -4.82 -8.27
C VAL A 62 16.92 -3.38 -8.70
N GLU A 63 16.35 -3.20 -9.90
CA GLU A 63 15.95 -1.88 -10.41
C GLU A 63 14.71 -1.32 -9.70
N VAL A 64 13.86 -2.20 -9.16
CA VAL A 64 12.62 -1.83 -8.47
C VAL A 64 12.89 -1.71 -6.98
N VAL A 65 12.47 -0.59 -6.38
CA VAL A 65 12.57 -0.39 -4.93
C VAL A 65 11.73 -1.45 -4.22
N ARG A 66 12.39 -2.39 -3.55
CA ARG A 66 11.78 -3.37 -2.67
C ARG A 66 12.26 -3.11 -1.26
N LEU A 67 11.31 -2.85 -0.37
CA LEU A 67 11.57 -2.51 1.03
C LEU A 67 11.29 -3.72 1.91
N PHE A 68 12.14 -3.96 2.90
CA PHE A 68 11.97 -5.02 3.87
C PHE A 68 12.02 -4.47 5.29
N VAL A 69 11.04 -4.84 6.12
CA VAL A 69 11.02 -4.57 7.55
C VAL A 69 11.08 -5.91 8.26
N GLN A 70 12.19 -6.20 8.94
CA GLN A 70 12.42 -7.48 9.64
C GLN A 70 12.14 -8.70 8.75
N GLY A 71 12.57 -8.64 7.47
CA GLY A 71 12.37 -9.72 6.50
C GLY A 71 10.97 -9.78 5.85
N THR A 72 10.02 -8.94 6.27
CA THR A 72 8.71 -8.82 5.60
C THR A 72 8.79 -7.78 4.49
N LYS A 73 8.40 -8.14 3.27
CA LYS A 73 8.33 -7.19 2.15
C LYS A 73 7.23 -6.16 2.43
N VAL A 74 7.57 -4.88 2.31
CA VAL A 74 6.66 -3.74 2.46
C VAL A 74 6.64 -2.94 1.16
N GLU A 75 5.47 -2.77 0.58
CA GLU A 75 5.25 -1.91 -0.58
C GLU A 75 4.54 -0.64 -0.16
N ILE A 76 5.08 0.52 -0.57
CA ILE A 76 4.56 1.84 -0.20
C ILE A 76 4.16 2.57 -1.48
N ILE A 77 2.89 2.94 -1.57
CA ILE A 77 2.35 3.76 -2.66
C ILE A 77 2.05 5.14 -2.10
N GLU A 78 2.78 6.13 -2.57
CA GLU A 78 2.58 7.53 -2.20
C GLU A 78 1.54 8.16 -3.12
N THR A 79 0.58 8.89 -2.56
CA THR A 79 -0.47 9.58 -3.31
C THR A 79 -0.65 10.99 -2.81
N THR A 80 -0.96 11.93 -3.70
CA THR A 80 -1.30 13.31 -3.37
C THR A 80 -2.80 13.52 -3.55
N PRO A 81 -3.43 14.41 -2.77
CA PRO A 81 -4.73 14.96 -3.15
C PRO A 81 -4.66 15.53 -4.57
N TYR A 82 -5.74 15.34 -5.35
CA TYR A 82 -5.86 15.86 -6.70
C TYR A 82 -7.24 16.51 -6.88
N ASP A 83 -7.34 17.50 -7.76
CA ASP A 83 -8.62 17.89 -8.36
C ASP A 83 -8.98 16.89 -9.47
N PRO A 84 -10.26 16.56 -9.71
CA PRO A 84 -10.66 15.72 -10.84
C PRO A 84 -10.11 16.20 -12.20
N ALA A 85 -9.86 17.50 -12.38
CA ALA A 85 -9.23 18.04 -13.57
C ALA A 85 -7.75 17.62 -13.71
N ASP A 86 -7.03 17.42 -12.60
CA ASP A 86 -5.59 17.10 -12.56
C ASP A 86 -5.29 15.66 -13.00
N VAL A 87 -6.31 14.82 -13.11
CA VAL A 87 -6.18 13.40 -13.50
C VAL A 87 -6.88 13.10 -14.82
N ALA A 88 -7.47 14.10 -15.46
CA ALA A 88 -8.26 13.92 -16.68
C ALA A 88 -7.41 13.51 -17.88
N ASP A 89 -6.17 13.99 -17.95
CA ASP A 89 -5.17 13.77 -19.01
C ASP A 89 -4.19 12.62 -18.70
N VAL A 90 -4.33 11.97 -17.55
CA VAL A 90 -3.54 10.78 -17.21
C VAL A 90 -3.95 9.64 -18.13
N GLU A 91 -3.04 9.27 -19.02
CA GLU A 91 -3.19 8.14 -19.94
C GLU A 91 -2.05 7.13 -19.71
N PRO A 92 -2.28 5.82 -19.92
CA PRO A 92 -3.57 5.21 -20.31
C PRO A 92 -4.60 5.23 -19.18
N ASP A 93 -5.87 4.94 -19.48
CA ASP A 93 -6.96 4.71 -18.50
C ASP A 93 -6.54 3.91 -17.27
N ALA A 94 -5.71 2.88 -17.47
CA ALA A 94 -5.19 2.03 -16.41
C ALA A 94 -4.35 2.83 -15.38
N ALA A 95 -3.47 3.72 -15.85
CA ALA A 95 -2.67 4.60 -15.00
C ALA A 95 -3.55 5.60 -14.24
N ARG A 96 -4.60 6.12 -14.89
CA ARG A 96 -5.58 6.99 -14.25
C ARG A 96 -6.33 6.27 -13.14
N LEU A 97 -6.85 5.07 -13.41
CA LEU A 97 -7.53 4.25 -12.41
C LEU A 97 -6.60 3.82 -11.27
N PHE A 98 -5.32 3.58 -11.56
CA PHE A 98 -4.30 3.34 -10.55
C PHE A 98 -4.23 4.53 -9.58
N VAL A 99 -3.99 5.75 -10.07
CA VAL A 99 -3.91 6.96 -9.22
C VAL A 99 -5.21 7.19 -8.43
N LEU A 100 -6.35 7.12 -9.12
CA LEU A 100 -7.67 7.36 -8.52
C LEU A 100 -7.97 6.39 -7.38
N SER A 101 -7.76 5.09 -7.62
CA SER A 101 -8.14 4.05 -6.66
C SER A 101 -7.27 4.04 -5.40
N HIS A 102 -5.97 4.32 -5.52
CA HIS A 102 -5.08 4.42 -4.35
C HIS A 102 -5.42 5.64 -3.50
N ARG A 103 -5.70 6.79 -4.13
CA ARG A 103 -6.15 7.96 -3.38
C ARG A 103 -7.47 7.71 -2.68
N TRP A 104 -8.45 7.13 -3.37
CA TRP A 104 -9.75 6.81 -2.78
C TRP A 104 -9.63 5.80 -1.62
N ALA A 105 -8.71 4.84 -1.72
CA ALA A 105 -8.40 3.91 -0.65
C ALA A 105 -7.86 4.61 0.60
N LEU A 106 -6.93 5.56 0.43
CA LEU A 106 -6.40 6.36 1.55
C LEU A 106 -7.51 7.23 2.17
N GLU A 107 -8.31 7.87 1.35
CA GLU A 107 -9.35 8.81 1.78
C GLU A 107 -10.50 8.14 2.53
N THR A 108 -10.89 6.94 2.10
CA THR A 108 -12.01 6.21 2.70
C THR A 108 -11.60 5.18 3.74
N ALA A 109 -10.31 4.94 3.94
CA ALA A 109 -9.82 3.96 4.92
C ALA A 109 -10.47 4.19 6.29
N SER A 110 -10.91 3.09 6.90
CA SER A 110 -11.52 3.10 8.22
C SER A 110 -10.62 2.36 9.20
N PRO A 111 -10.55 2.78 10.47
CA PRO A 111 -9.78 2.05 11.47
C PRO A 111 -10.30 0.62 11.60
N LEU A 112 -9.38 -0.33 11.65
CA LEU A 112 -9.63 -1.71 12.07
C LEU A 112 -8.61 -2.09 13.13
N ARG A 113 -9.07 -2.91 14.06
CA ARG A 113 -8.22 -3.51 15.07
C ARG A 113 -7.73 -4.86 14.60
N ILE A 114 -6.42 -5.04 14.55
CA ILE A 114 -5.76 -6.26 14.09
C ILE A 114 -4.99 -6.85 15.27
N GLY A 115 -5.38 -8.06 15.68
CA GLY A 115 -4.70 -8.84 16.70
C GLY A 115 -3.85 -9.95 16.06
N VAL A 116 -2.76 -10.32 16.73
CA VAL A 116 -1.94 -11.48 16.33
C VAL A 116 -2.33 -12.69 17.17
N VAL A 117 -2.83 -13.75 16.52
CA VAL A 117 -3.24 -14.98 17.21
C VAL A 117 -2.08 -15.55 18.04
N GLY A 118 -2.36 -15.90 19.30
CA GLY A 118 -1.36 -16.44 20.24
C GLY A 118 -0.38 -15.39 20.79
N ARG A 119 -0.60 -14.11 20.52
CA ARG A 119 0.20 -12.99 21.07
C ARG A 119 -0.73 -11.94 21.67
N VAL A 120 -0.23 -11.22 22.69
CA VAL A 120 -0.91 -10.05 23.26
C VAL A 120 -0.44 -8.81 22.49
N ILE A 121 -0.62 -8.84 21.17
CA ILE A 121 -0.29 -7.72 20.28
C ILE A 121 -1.55 -7.39 19.51
N GLU A 122 -1.99 -6.15 19.67
CA GLU A 122 -3.16 -5.60 19.00
C GLU A 122 -2.82 -4.18 18.53
N ILE A 123 -3.11 -3.89 17.27
CA ILE A 123 -2.88 -2.58 16.66
C ILE A 123 -4.19 -2.07 16.05
N GLU A 124 -4.44 -0.78 16.15
CA GLU A 124 -5.51 -0.12 15.42
C GLU A 124 -4.88 0.68 14.28
N VAL A 125 -5.24 0.33 13.05
CA VAL A 125 -4.68 0.96 11.84
C VAL A 125 -5.78 1.23 10.83
N PRO A 126 -5.68 2.31 10.03
CA PRO A 126 -6.59 2.50 8.90
C PRO A 126 -6.39 1.39 7.88
N VAL A 127 -7.48 0.77 7.45
CA VAL A 127 -7.49 -0.26 6.41
C VAL A 127 -8.45 0.19 5.32
N ALA A 128 -8.07 0.03 4.05
CA ALA A 128 -8.93 0.35 2.93
C ALA A 128 -10.30 -0.36 3.04
N THR A 129 -11.34 0.33 2.62
CA THR A 129 -12.71 -0.20 2.65
C THR A 129 -12.90 -1.25 1.55
N SER A 130 -13.87 -2.15 1.71
CA SER A 130 -14.16 -3.16 0.69
C SER A 130 -14.44 -2.56 -0.70
N PRO A 131 -15.22 -1.47 -0.84
CA PRO A 131 -15.40 -0.81 -2.14
C PRO A 131 -14.09 -0.30 -2.74
N ALA A 132 -13.21 0.31 -1.95
CA ALA A 132 -11.90 0.76 -2.41
C ALA A 132 -11.02 -0.41 -2.87
N LEU A 133 -10.99 -1.51 -2.10
CA LEU A 133 -10.24 -2.72 -2.47
C LEU A 133 -10.75 -3.35 -3.78
N VAL A 134 -12.06 -3.31 -4.03
CA VAL A 134 -12.65 -3.78 -5.30
C VAL A 134 -12.20 -2.89 -6.46
N ALA A 135 -12.26 -1.57 -6.33
CA ALA A 135 -11.79 -0.65 -7.37
C ALA A 135 -10.28 -0.83 -7.65
N MET A 136 -9.47 -1.03 -6.61
CA MET A 136 -8.04 -1.30 -6.76
C MET A 136 -7.77 -2.62 -7.49
N LYS A 137 -8.55 -3.67 -7.23
CA LYS A 137 -8.37 -4.94 -7.94
C LYS A 137 -8.83 -4.87 -9.39
N LEU A 138 -9.87 -4.09 -9.70
CA LEU A 138 -10.44 -4.03 -11.05
C LEU A 138 -9.47 -3.43 -12.07
N HIS A 139 -8.81 -2.30 -11.74
CA HIS A 139 -7.81 -1.73 -12.64
C HIS A 139 -6.57 -2.62 -12.75
N ALA A 140 -6.15 -3.23 -11.65
CA ALA A 140 -5.02 -4.17 -11.66
C ALA A 140 -5.28 -5.41 -12.52
N VAL A 141 -6.54 -5.74 -12.85
CA VAL A 141 -6.90 -6.80 -13.82
C VAL A 141 -6.79 -6.29 -15.25
N GLN A 142 -7.06 -5.02 -15.51
CA GLN A 142 -6.85 -4.40 -16.82
C GLN A 142 -5.35 -4.33 -17.17
N ASP A 143 -4.49 -4.14 -16.17
CA ASP A 143 -3.02 -4.17 -16.31
C ASP A 143 -2.43 -5.58 -16.46
N ARG A 144 -3.19 -6.65 -16.13
CA ARG A 144 -2.71 -8.05 -16.15
C ARG A 144 -2.57 -8.66 -17.55
N ASN A 145 -2.74 -7.89 -18.61
CA ASN A 145 -2.52 -8.36 -19.98
C ASN A 145 -1.02 -8.47 -20.36
N ASP A 146 -0.10 -8.12 -19.45
CA ASP A 146 1.32 -8.45 -19.58
C ASP A 146 1.68 -9.65 -18.69
N ASP A 147 2.21 -10.71 -19.31
CA ASP A 147 2.59 -12.03 -18.76
C ASP A 147 3.57 -12.01 -17.55
N ARG A 148 4.01 -10.85 -17.05
CA ARG A 148 5.10 -10.72 -16.07
C ARG A 148 4.73 -11.08 -14.63
N LYS A 149 3.49 -10.90 -14.18
CA LYS A 149 3.13 -11.16 -12.76
C LYS A 149 2.92 -12.64 -12.41
N ARG A 150 2.87 -13.56 -13.38
CA ARG A 150 2.78 -15.00 -13.11
C ARG A 150 4.09 -15.62 -12.58
N ALA A 151 5.21 -14.91 -12.71
CA ALA A 151 6.53 -15.43 -12.32
C ALA A 151 7.00 -15.01 -10.91
N SER A 152 6.28 -14.11 -10.21
CA SER A 152 6.71 -13.58 -8.91
C SER A 152 6.12 -14.31 -7.70
N ASP A 153 5.17 -15.22 -7.92
CA ASP A 153 4.38 -15.90 -6.88
C ASP A 153 4.66 -17.42 -6.81
N ALA A 154 5.73 -17.90 -7.46
CA ALA A 154 6.15 -19.31 -7.47
C ALA A 154 7.51 -19.51 -6.77
#